data_AF-A0A4R4L7S2-F1
#
_entry.id   AF-A0A4R4L7S2-F1
#
_cell.length_a   1.000
_cell.length_b   1.000
_cell.length_c   1.000
_cell.angle_alpha   90.00
_cell.angle_beta   90.00
_cell.angle_gamma   90.00
#
_symmetry.space_group_name_H-M   'P 1'
#
loop_
_entity.id
_entity.type
_entity.pdbx_description
1 polymer ?
#
loop_
_entity_poly.entity_id
_entity_poly.type
_entity_poly.pdbx_seq_one_letter_code
_entity_poly.pdbx_strand_id
1 'polypeptide(L)'
;MTTRAEQGMSAPPEVVFSTATDPDRVSAWLPEPLRSGGGGRPQTSTEQLWARWSNDSAPGWSAEIKVEPADAGGSRVRLDLTGDGPDGLADEALANLAGEVADNLTAG
;
A
#
# COMPACT_ATOMS: atom_id res chain seq x y z
N MET A 1 0.85 17.75 -0.55
CA MET A 1 0.27 17.48 -1.88
C MET A 1 -0.26 16.05 -1.88
N THR A 2 -1.31 15.73 -2.63
CA THR A 2 -1.78 14.34 -2.77
C THR A 2 -1.44 13.84 -4.16
N THR A 3 -0.73 12.71 -4.20
CA THR A 3 -0.33 12.01 -5.41
C THR A 3 -1.05 10.68 -5.45
N ARG A 4 -1.57 10.32 -6.63
CA ARG A 4 -2.28 9.07 -6.85
C ARG A 4 -1.54 8.25 -7.87
N ALA A 5 -1.29 6.99 -7.54
CA ALA A 5 -0.73 6.00 -8.44
C ALA A 5 -1.65 4.77 -8.50
N GLU A 6 -1.63 4.08 -9.63
CA GLU A 6 -2.46 2.88 -9.85
C GLU A 6 -1.65 1.84 -10.61
N GLN A 7 -1.67 0.60 -10.13
CA GLN A 7 -0.93 -0.49 -10.73
C GLN A 7 -1.73 -1.80 -10.70
N GLY A 8 -1.68 -2.55 -11.81
CA GLY A 8 -2.22 -3.90 -11.89
C GLY A 8 -1.23 -4.91 -11.31
N MET A 9 -1.73 -5.89 -10.56
CA MET A 9 -0.95 -6.98 -9.98
C MET A 9 -1.56 -8.33 -10.36
N SER A 10 -0.73 -9.29 -10.78
CA SER A 10 -1.13 -10.65 -11.12
C SER A 10 -1.31 -11.53 -9.87
N ALA A 11 -2.05 -11.03 -8.89
CA ALA A 11 -2.36 -11.70 -7.64
C ALA A 11 -3.82 -11.45 -7.26
N PRO A 12 -4.47 -12.33 -6.48
CA PRO A 12 -5.82 -12.09 -5.97
C PRO A 12 -5.89 -10.88 -5.05
N PRO A 13 -7.01 -10.15 -5.01
CA PRO A 13 -7.10 -8.88 -4.29
C PRO A 13 -6.98 -9.06 -2.77
N GLU A 14 -7.41 -10.21 -2.25
CA GLU A 14 -7.21 -10.59 -0.85
C GLU A 14 -5.72 -10.81 -0.51
N VAL A 15 -4.96 -11.44 -1.40
CA VAL A 15 -3.52 -11.69 -1.22
C VAL A 15 -2.78 -10.36 -1.25
N VAL A 16 -3.06 -9.52 -2.24
CA VAL A 16 -2.45 -8.19 -2.35
C VAL A 16 -2.75 -7.35 -1.12
N PHE A 17 -4.01 -7.34 -0.67
CA PHE A 17 -4.41 -6.60 0.52
C PHE A 17 -3.73 -7.14 1.78
N SER A 18 -3.64 -8.46 1.94
CA SER A 18 -2.95 -9.10 3.07
C SER A 18 -1.46 -8.74 3.07
N THR A 19 -0.79 -8.80 1.92
CA THR A 19 0.63 -8.43 1.81
C THR A 19 0.84 -6.95 2.11
N ALA A 20 -0.02 -6.08 1.60
CA ALA A 20 0.10 -4.64 1.81
C ALA A 20 -0.11 -4.23 3.27
N THR A 21 -0.97 -4.95 4.01
CA THR A 21 -1.28 -4.69 5.42
C THR A 21 -0.46 -5.51 6.41
N ASP A 22 0.42 -6.40 5.91
CA ASP A 22 1.30 -7.21 6.72
C ASP A 22 2.34 -6.32 7.44
N PRO A 23 2.48 -6.41 8.77
CA PRO A 23 3.37 -5.53 9.54
C PRO A 23 4.87 -5.77 9.25
N ASP A 24 5.25 -6.95 8.78
CA ASP A 24 6.62 -7.28 8.41
C ASP A 24 6.96 -6.70 7.03
N ARG A 25 5.98 -6.72 6.11
CA ARG A 25 6.15 -6.26 4.71
C ARG A 25 5.80 -4.80 4.48
N VAL A 26 4.97 -4.18 5.32
CA VAL A 26 4.55 -2.78 5.15
C VAL A 26 5.73 -1.81 5.13
N SER A 27 6.78 -2.14 5.89
CA SER A 27 8.02 -1.36 5.94
C SER A 27 8.85 -1.45 4.65
N ALA A 28 8.56 -2.37 3.73
CA ALA A 28 9.24 -2.47 2.45
C ALA A 28 8.71 -1.46 1.42
N TRP A 29 7.40 -1.17 1.46
CA TRP A 29 6.74 -0.37 0.42
C TRP A 29 6.20 0.99 0.90
N LEU A 30 5.75 1.11 2.15
CA LEU A 30 5.14 2.33 2.69
C LEU A 30 6.20 3.41 2.92
N PRO A 31 6.04 4.72 2.66
CA PRO A 31 7.11 5.70 2.90
C PRO A 31 7.56 5.85 4.37
N GLU A 32 8.84 6.14 4.61
CA GLU A 32 9.44 6.29 5.95
C GLU A 32 8.68 7.21 6.94
N PRO A 33 8.12 8.36 6.53
CA PRO A 33 7.36 9.24 7.43
C PRO A 33 6.13 8.57 8.06
N LEU A 34 5.59 7.54 7.39
CA LEU A 34 4.47 6.74 7.88
C LEU A 34 4.93 5.50 8.66
N ARG A 35 6.20 5.11 8.56
CA ARG A 35 6.83 4.02 9.33
C ARG A 35 7.30 4.49 10.72
N SER A 36 7.92 5.67 10.80
CA SER A 36 8.60 6.18 11.99
C SER A 36 7.63 6.71 13.05
N GLY A 37 7.42 5.97 14.15
CA GLY A 37 6.63 6.48 15.28
C GLY A 37 5.87 5.44 16.10
N GLY A 38 6.11 4.14 15.90
CA GLY A 38 5.30 3.11 16.56
C GLY A 38 3.90 3.05 15.96
N GLY A 39 3.87 2.92 14.63
CA GLY A 39 2.70 2.93 13.75
C GLY A 39 1.41 2.51 14.43
N GLY A 40 0.50 3.47 14.59
CA GLY A 40 -0.91 3.13 14.81
C GLY A 40 -1.31 2.13 13.73
N ARG A 41 -2.00 1.05 14.14
CA ARG A 41 -2.48 0.06 13.16
C ARG A 41 -3.24 0.79 12.05
N PRO A 42 -2.99 0.45 10.78
CA PRO A 42 -3.75 1.07 9.71
C PRO A 42 -5.24 0.85 9.95
N GLN A 43 -6.03 1.87 9.63
CA GLN A 43 -7.46 1.68 9.53
C GLN A 43 -7.70 0.78 8.32
N THR A 44 -8.25 -0.40 8.55
CA THR A 44 -8.47 -1.40 7.50
C THR A 44 -9.95 -1.73 7.38
N SER A 45 -10.40 -2.04 6.18
CA SER A 45 -11.73 -2.54 5.88
C SER A 45 -11.59 -3.71 4.91
N THR A 46 -11.68 -4.93 5.43
CA THR A 46 -11.56 -6.17 4.62
C THR A 46 -12.70 -6.32 3.62
N GLU A 47 -13.90 -5.83 3.96
CA GLU A 47 -15.06 -5.83 3.04
C GLU A 47 -14.83 -4.94 1.80
N GLN A 48 -14.09 -3.85 1.98
CA GLN A 48 -13.80 -2.88 0.91
C GLN A 48 -12.37 -3.03 0.34
N LEU A 49 -11.58 -3.97 0.88
CA LEU A 49 -10.16 -4.16 0.63
C LEU A 49 -9.39 -2.83 0.60
N TRP A 50 -9.62 -2.06 1.66
CA TRP A 50 -9.14 -0.70 1.82
C TRP A 50 -8.33 -0.57 3.10
N ALA A 51 -7.22 0.15 3.04
CA ALA A 51 -6.40 0.42 4.21
C ALA A 51 -5.83 1.83 4.17
N ARG A 52 -5.75 2.47 5.33
CA ARG A 52 -5.23 3.82 5.48
C ARG A 52 -4.24 3.91 6.63
N TRP A 53 -3.08 4.48 6.33
CA TRP A 53 -2.02 4.82 7.26
C TRP A 53 -2.00 6.33 7.47
N SER A 54 -1.85 6.71 8.72
CA SER A 54 -1.67 8.10 9.15
C SER A 54 -0.78 8.07 10.36
N ASN A 55 0.13 9.03 10.47
CA ASN A 55 1.04 9.12 11.59
C ASN A 55 0.85 10.44 12.31
N ASP A 56 0.59 10.39 13.62
CA ASP A 56 0.44 11.60 14.46
C ASP A 56 1.75 12.39 14.52
N SER A 57 2.89 11.70 14.45
CA SER A 57 4.21 12.33 14.38
C SER A 57 4.49 13.02 13.03
N ALA A 58 3.67 12.73 12.01
CA ALA A 58 3.76 13.33 10.68
C ALA A 58 2.36 13.69 10.16
N PRO A 59 1.69 14.72 10.72
CA PRO A 59 0.27 15.02 10.47
C PRO A 59 -0.04 15.46 9.03
N GLY A 60 0.97 15.78 8.23
CA GLY A 60 0.85 16.04 6.78
C GLY A 60 0.95 14.79 5.90
N TRP A 61 1.25 13.63 6.50
CA TRP A 61 1.46 12.38 5.80
C TRP A 61 0.29 11.42 6.01
N SER A 62 -0.22 10.88 4.92
CA SER A 62 -1.13 9.75 4.94
C SER A 62 -1.02 8.94 3.65
N ALA A 63 -1.17 7.63 3.76
CA ALA A 63 -1.27 6.75 2.60
C ALA A 63 -2.59 6.01 2.68
N GLU A 64 -3.23 5.84 1.54
CA GLU A 64 -4.46 5.08 1.42
C GLU A 64 -4.33 4.12 0.25
N ILE A 65 -4.56 2.83 0.50
CA ILE A 65 -4.67 1.84 -0.57
C ILE A 65 -6.11 1.40 -0.73
N LYS A 66 -6.48 1.15 -1.98
CA LYS A 66 -7.68 0.41 -2.33
C LYS A 66 -7.31 -0.68 -3.31
N VAL A 67 -7.69 -1.91 -3.00
CA VAL A 67 -7.49 -3.07 -3.86
C VAL A 67 -8.83 -3.47 -4.45
N GLU A 68 -8.90 -3.48 -5.78
CA GLU A 68 -10.11 -3.85 -6.52
C GLU A 68 -9.79 -5.09 -7.38
N PRO A 69 -10.75 -6.01 -7.57
CA PRO A 69 -10.57 -7.11 -8.51
C PRO A 69 -10.36 -6.55 -9.93
N ALA A 70 -9.41 -7.12 -10.67
CA ALA A 70 -9.16 -6.80 -12.06
C ALA A 70 -9.50 -7.98 -12.97
N ASP A 71 -9.67 -7.70 -14.26
CA ASP A 71 -9.86 -8.72 -15.28
C ASP A 71 -8.68 -9.72 -15.30
N ALA A 72 -8.95 -10.96 -15.71
CA ALA A 72 -8.00 -12.08 -15.76
C ALA A 72 -7.52 -12.62 -14.38
N GLY A 73 -8.27 -12.37 -13.30
CA GLY A 73 -7.99 -12.96 -11.98
C GLY A 73 -6.88 -12.25 -11.20
N GLY A 74 -6.50 -11.05 -11.64
CA GLY A 74 -5.57 -10.17 -10.92
C GLY A 74 -6.28 -9.14 -10.05
N SER A 75 -5.51 -8.15 -9.63
CA SER A 75 -5.95 -7.02 -8.81
C SER A 75 -5.52 -5.70 -9.41
N ARG A 76 -6.30 -4.65 -9.18
CA ARG A 76 -5.90 -3.27 -9.39
C ARG A 76 -5.69 -2.64 -8.02
N VAL A 77 -4.49 -2.14 -7.77
CA VAL A 77 -4.17 -1.39 -6.55
C VAL A 77 -4.13 0.07 -6.89
N ARG A 78 -4.87 0.87 -6.13
CA ARG A 78 -4.74 2.32 -6.11
C ARG A 78 -4.08 2.74 -4.81
N LEU A 79 -3.06 3.59 -4.91
CA LEU A 79 -2.44 4.26 -3.77
C LEU A 79 -2.65 5.76 -3.90
N ASP A 80 -3.29 6.35 -2.89
CA ASP A 80 -3.37 7.80 -2.69
C ASP A 80 -2.41 8.17 -1.55
N LEU A 81 -1.30 8.81 -1.90
CA LEU A 81 -0.27 9.25 -0.97
C LEU A 81 -0.34 10.77 -0.81
N THR A 82 -0.63 11.21 0.41
CA THR A 82 -0.56 12.61 0.81
C THR A 82 0.70 12.84 1.61
N GLY A 83 1.48 13.84 1.22
CA GLY A 83 2.74 14.20 1.87
C GLY A 83 3.45 15.34 1.16
N ASP A 84 4.58 15.74 1.71
CA ASP A 84 5.57 16.60 1.06
C ASP A 84 6.77 15.72 0.71
N GLY A 85 6.58 14.87 -0.31
CA GLY A 85 7.56 13.90 -0.78
C GLY A 85 7.99 14.20 -2.22
N PRO A 86 9.02 13.53 -2.73
CA PRO A 86 9.42 13.65 -4.13
C PRO A 86 8.29 13.24 -5.08
N ASP A 87 8.29 13.84 -6.27
CA ASP A 87 7.44 13.43 -7.37
C ASP A 87 7.66 11.94 -7.69
N GLY A 88 6.58 11.19 -7.89
CA GLY A 88 6.66 9.75 -8.19
C GLY A 88 6.78 8.82 -6.98
N LEU A 89 6.81 9.34 -5.74
CA LEU A 89 6.89 8.51 -4.53
C LEU A 89 5.73 7.48 -4.43
N ALA A 90 4.53 7.84 -4.87
CA ALA A 90 3.39 6.90 -4.91
C ALA A 90 3.63 5.76 -5.91
N ASP A 91 4.26 6.05 -7.05
CA ASP A 91 4.56 5.05 -8.08
C ASP A 91 5.66 4.08 -7.58
N GLU A 92 6.72 4.63 -6.97
CA GLU A 92 7.78 3.85 -6.31
C GLU A 92 7.21 2.93 -5.22
N ALA A 93 6.33 3.46 -4.36
CA ALA A 93 5.68 2.68 -3.31
C ALA A 93 4.83 1.53 -3.89
N LEU A 94 4.11 1.74 -4.99
CA LEU A 94 3.37 0.67 -5.66
C LEU A 94 4.29 -0.36 -6.33
N ALA A 95 5.40 0.07 -6.92
CA ALA A 95 6.40 -0.83 -7.49
C ALA A 95 7.01 -1.75 -6.43
N ASN A 96 7.37 -1.19 -5.27
CA ASN A 96 7.85 -1.94 -4.11
C ASN A 96 6.78 -2.92 -3.60
N LEU A 97 5.52 -2.49 -3.49
CA LEU A 97 4.42 -3.38 -3.08
C LEU A 97 4.21 -4.53 -4.08
N ALA A 98 4.31 -4.29 -5.38
CA ALA A 98 4.24 -5.37 -6.37
C ALA A 98 5.38 -6.37 -6.21
N GLY A 99 6.59 -5.89 -5.87
CA GLY A 99 7.72 -6.75 -5.51
C GLY A 99 7.40 -7.66 -4.32
N GLU A 100 6.87 -7.09 -3.23
CA GLU A 100 6.47 -7.84 -2.03
C GLU A 100 5.38 -8.88 -2.32
N VAL A 101 4.40 -8.54 -3.17
CA VAL A 101 3.35 -9.47 -3.57
C VAL A 101 3.93 -10.63 -4.40
N ALA A 102 4.83 -10.34 -5.33
CA ALA A 102 5.46 -11.36 -6.16
C ALA A 102 6.37 -12.29 -5.32
N ASP A 103 7.09 -11.73 -4.34
CA ASP A 103 7.89 -12.49 -3.38
C ASP A 103 7.00 -13.41 -2.54
N ASN A 104 5.90 -12.88 -1.99
CA ASN A 104 4.95 -13.64 -1.19
C ASN A 104 4.31 -14.82 -1.96
N LEU A 105 4.05 -14.64 -3.26
CA LEU A 105 3.54 -15.71 -4.12
C LEU A 105 4.58 -16.79 -4.44
N THR A 106 5.87 -16.44 -4.42
CA THR A 106 6.97 -17.38 -4.73
C THR A 106 7.43 -18.15 -3.49
N ALA A 107 7.23 -17.58 -2.30
CA ALA A 107 7.61 -18.20 -1.03
C ALA A 107 6.68 -19.35 -0.57
N GLY A 108 5.59 -19.62 -1.29
CA GLY A 108 4.54 -20.60 -0.96
C GLY A 108 4.63 -21.94 -1.68
#